data_AF-A0A7Y3GR48-F1
#
_entry.id   AF-A0A7Y3GR48-F1
#
_cell.length_a   1.000
_cell.length_b   1.000
_cell.length_c   1.000
_cell.angle_alpha   90.00
_cell.angle_beta   90.00
_cell.angle_gamma   90.00
#
_symmetry.space_group_name_H-M   'P 1'
#
loop_
_entity.id
_entity.type
_entity.pdbx_description
1 polymer ?
#
loop_
_entity_poly.entity_id
_entity_poly.type
_entity_poly.pdbx_seq_one_letter_code
_entity_poly.pdbx_strand_id
1 'polypeptide(L)'
;AKESNYNPTKLITSMRTDDSLDEGSSYFFSELKRLKYIIDHIEDSNYFVVLDEILKGTNSTDKAIGSRKFVERLIESGATGIIATHDLSLCKIETDFEAVENYFFDAEIVEDELYFDYKLKKGICQNMNASFLLKKLNIIK
;
A
#
# COMPACT_ATOMS: atom_id res chain seq x y z
N ALA A 1 -9.03 17.35 -13.77
CA ALA A 1 -10.18 16.75 -14.48
C ALA A 1 -11.24 17.84 -14.67
N LYS A 2 -12.00 17.82 -15.77
CA LYS A 2 -13.11 18.78 -15.99
C LYS A 2 -14.44 18.29 -15.39
N GLU A 3 -14.59 16.98 -15.22
CA GLU A 3 -15.79 16.32 -14.68
C GLU A 3 -15.38 15.03 -13.93
N SER A 4 -16.25 14.52 -13.05
CA SER A 4 -16.06 13.27 -12.30
C SER A 4 -17.40 12.59 -12.08
N ASN A 5 -17.44 11.26 -12.23
CA ASN A 5 -18.59 10.44 -11.90
C ASN A 5 -18.29 9.68 -10.59
N TYR A 6 -19.18 9.82 -9.61
CA TYR A 6 -19.03 9.19 -8.31
C TYR A 6 -20.27 8.38 -7.96
N ASN A 7 -20.04 7.13 -7.55
CA ASN A 7 -21.07 6.28 -6.98
C ASN A 7 -20.76 6.12 -5.48
N PRO A 8 -21.68 6.51 -4.58
CA PRO A 8 -21.50 6.29 -3.15
C PRO A 8 -21.17 4.83 -2.84
N THR A 9 -20.07 4.60 -2.13
CA THR A 9 -19.60 3.27 -1.76
C THR A 9 -19.13 3.27 -0.32
N LYS A 10 -19.27 2.13 0.35
CA LYS A 10 -18.77 1.98 1.71
C LYS A 10 -17.24 1.93 1.67
N LEU A 11 -16.59 2.52 2.67
CA LEU A 11 -15.14 2.65 2.73
C LEU A 11 -14.59 1.84 3.91
N ILE A 12 -13.54 1.05 3.65
CA ILE A 12 -12.73 0.44 4.71
C ILE A 12 -11.27 0.88 4.49
N THR A 13 -10.64 1.42 5.52
CA THR A 13 -9.25 1.89 5.45
C THR A 13 -8.34 1.20 6.46
N SER A 14 -7.14 0.82 6.07
CA SER A 14 -6.06 0.44 6.98
C SER A 14 -4.86 1.34 6.71
N MET A 15 -4.92 2.59 7.19
CA MET A 15 -3.85 3.58 6.97
C MET A 15 -3.13 4.00 8.25
N ARG A 16 -3.83 3.96 9.38
CA ARG A 16 -3.30 4.27 10.69
C ARG A 16 -3.81 3.21 11.66
N THR A 17 -2.89 2.44 12.21
CA THR A 17 -3.12 1.73 13.47
C THR A 17 -2.88 2.79 14.54
N ASP A 18 -3.94 3.38 15.11
CA ASP A 18 -3.76 4.20 16.31
C ASP A 18 -3.12 3.29 17.36
N ASP A 19 -1.94 3.70 17.84
CA ASP A 19 -1.18 3.00 18.88
C ASP A 19 -1.99 2.99 20.18
N SER A 20 -2.92 2.06 20.33
CA SER A 20 -3.28 1.58 21.64
C SER A 20 -2.18 0.58 22.03
N LEU A 21 -1.21 1.06 22.82
CA LEU A 21 -0.36 0.21 23.66
C LEU A 21 -1.20 -0.61 24.68
N ASP A 22 -2.51 -0.39 24.72
CA ASP A 22 -3.49 -1.18 25.43
C ASP A 22 -3.96 -2.39 24.61
N GLU A 23 -4.03 -3.52 25.31
CA GLU A 23 -4.27 -4.89 24.85
C GLU A 23 -3.02 -5.58 24.29
N GLY A 24 -2.42 -6.48 25.10
CA GLY A 24 -1.21 -7.26 24.87
C GLY A 24 -1.25 -8.23 23.68
N SER A 25 -1.63 -7.73 22.51
CA SER A 25 -1.52 -8.37 21.22
C SER A 25 -0.39 -7.71 20.44
N SER A 26 0.47 -8.53 19.83
CA SER A 26 1.52 -8.02 18.94
C SER A 26 0.88 -7.15 17.85
N TYR A 27 1.54 -6.06 17.48
CA TYR A 27 1.16 -5.20 16.35
C TYR A 27 0.76 -6.01 15.10
N PHE A 28 1.50 -7.08 14.82
CA PHE A 28 1.21 -8.01 13.73
C PHE A 28 -0.15 -8.71 13.87
N PHE A 29 -0.57 -9.08 15.07
CA PHE A 29 -1.87 -9.72 15.30
C PHE A 29 -3.04 -8.75 15.12
N SER A 30 -2.87 -7.49 15.54
CA SER A 30 -3.85 -6.43 15.28
C SER A 30 -4.01 -6.17 13.78
N GLU A 31 -2.90 -6.20 13.04
CA GLU A 31 -2.90 -6.13 11.57
C GLU A 31 -3.65 -7.33 10.96
N LEU A 32 -3.38 -8.56 11.40
CA LEU A 32 -4.11 -9.75 10.91
C LEU A 32 -5.61 -9.68 11.19
N LYS A 33 -6.01 -9.20 12.38
CA LYS A 33 -7.43 -8.95 12.70
C LYS A 33 -8.04 -7.95 11.74
N ARG A 34 -7.32 -6.89 11.38
CA ARG A 34 -7.80 -5.86 10.45
C ARG A 34 -7.97 -6.42 9.03
N LEU A 35 -7.00 -7.20 8.55
CA LEU A 35 -7.09 -7.88 7.26
C LEU A 35 -8.26 -8.86 7.22
N LYS A 36 -8.46 -9.65 8.28
CA LYS A 36 -9.63 -10.53 8.39
C LYS A 36 -10.95 -9.74 8.36
N TYR A 37 -11.04 -8.65 9.12
CA TYR A 37 -12.22 -7.78 9.10
C TYR A 37 -12.55 -7.30 7.67
N ILE A 38 -11.53 -6.90 6.88
CA ILE A 38 -11.73 -6.50 5.48
C ILE A 38 -12.33 -7.65 4.67
N ILE A 39 -11.73 -8.85 4.72
CA ILE A 39 -12.20 -10.02 3.97
C ILE A 39 -13.64 -10.37 4.32
N ASP A 40 -13.97 -10.41 5.61
CA ASP A 40 -15.31 -10.77 6.07
C ASP A 40 -16.38 -9.77 5.55
N HIS A 41 -16.03 -8.49 5.33
CA HIS A 41 -16.99 -7.47 4.88
C HIS A 41 -17.12 -7.38 3.36
N ILE A 42 -16.03 -7.60 2.61
CA ILE A 42 -16.07 -7.54 1.14
C ILE A 42 -16.81 -8.72 0.52
N GLU A 43 -16.99 -9.82 1.27
CA GLU A 43 -17.81 -10.96 0.84
C GLU A 43 -19.32 -10.63 0.88
N ASP A 44 -19.75 -9.76 1.80
CA ASP A 44 -21.16 -9.46 2.04
C ASP A 44 -21.70 -8.27 1.22
N SER A 45 -20.84 -7.30 0.87
CA SER A 45 -21.25 -6.03 0.26
C SER A 45 -20.07 -5.40 -0.49
N ASN A 46 -20.37 -4.52 -1.45
CA ASN A 46 -19.35 -3.73 -2.13
C ASN A 46 -18.72 -2.71 -1.18
N TYR A 47 -17.39 -2.75 -1.08
CA TYR A 47 -16.57 -1.76 -0.38
C TYR A 47 -15.43 -1.27 -1.28
N PHE A 48 -15.05 -0.01 -1.08
CA PHE A 48 -13.78 0.52 -1.52
C PHE A 48 -12.76 0.38 -0.38
N VAL A 49 -11.64 -0.28 -0.66
CA VAL A 49 -10.62 -0.62 0.34
C VAL A 49 -9.38 0.24 0.12
N VAL A 50 -8.90 0.93 1.16
CA VAL A 50 -7.65 1.72 1.08
C VAL A 50 -6.67 1.21 2.13
N LEU A 51 -5.52 0.71 1.69
CA LEU A 51 -4.52 0.11 2.55
C LEU A 51 -3.21 0.87 2.42
N ASP A 52 -2.57 1.17 3.54
CA ASP A 52 -1.21 1.68 3.60
C ASP A 52 -0.33 0.61 4.24
N GLU A 53 0.47 -0.05 3.39
CA GLU A 53 1.52 -0.97 3.80
C GLU A 53 1.00 -2.09 4.72
N ILE A 54 0.51 -3.16 4.11
CA ILE A 54 -0.03 -4.32 4.83
C ILE A 54 1.07 -5.22 5.41
N LEU A 55 0.72 -5.99 6.44
CA LEU A 55 1.61 -6.97 7.09
C LEU A 55 2.93 -6.35 7.59
N LYS A 56 2.87 -5.12 8.08
CA LYS A 56 3.98 -4.50 8.84
C LYS A 56 4.33 -5.38 10.06
N GLY A 57 5.61 -5.48 10.40
CA GLY A 57 6.08 -6.18 11.61
C GLY A 57 6.37 -7.68 11.47
N THR A 58 6.42 -8.22 10.26
CA THR A 58 6.97 -9.56 9.97
C THR A 58 8.26 -9.47 9.13
N ASN A 59 8.91 -10.60 8.85
CA ASN A 59 10.08 -10.64 7.98
C ASN A 59 9.70 -10.36 6.50
N SER A 60 10.66 -9.91 5.70
CA SER A 60 10.43 -9.46 4.33
C SER A 60 9.85 -10.55 3.41
N THR A 61 10.25 -11.81 3.58
CA THR A 61 9.77 -12.93 2.75
C THR A 61 8.30 -13.25 3.05
N ASP A 62 7.94 -13.37 4.33
CA ASP A 62 6.57 -13.63 4.75
C ASP A 62 5.65 -12.46 4.38
N LYS A 63 6.15 -11.22 4.50
CA LYS A 63 5.44 -10.02 4.06
C LYS A 63 5.10 -10.09 2.57
N ALA A 64 6.08 -10.37 1.71
CA ALA A 64 5.85 -10.43 0.26
C ALA A 64 4.83 -11.51 -0.13
N ILE A 65 4.99 -12.73 0.42
CA ILE A 65 4.09 -13.86 0.11
C ILE A 65 2.68 -13.58 0.66
N GLY A 66 2.58 -13.14 1.92
CA GLY A 66 1.30 -12.87 2.56
C GLY A 66 0.55 -11.72 1.88
N SER A 67 1.26 -10.66 1.51
CA SER A 67 0.68 -9.50 0.83
C SER A 67 0.16 -9.88 -0.55
N ARG A 68 0.92 -10.67 -1.31
CA ARG A 68 0.47 -11.17 -2.62
C ARG A 68 -0.80 -12.00 -2.51
N LYS A 69 -0.83 -12.98 -1.63
CA LYS A 69 -2.03 -13.81 -1.40
C LYS A 69 -3.23 -13.00 -0.94
N PHE A 70 -3.00 -11.97 -0.14
CA PHE A 70 -4.07 -11.08 0.30
C PHE A 70 -4.67 -10.29 -0.87
N VAL A 71 -3.82 -9.73 -1.75
CA VAL A 71 -4.28 -9.05 -2.97
C VAL A 71 -5.02 -10.00 -3.91
N GLU A 72 -4.52 -11.21 -4.12
CA GLU A 72 -5.22 -12.25 -4.89
C GLU A 72 -6.63 -12.50 -4.35
N ARG A 73 -6.76 -12.63 -3.02
CA ARG A 73 -8.06 -12.82 -2.36
C ARG A 73 -8.99 -11.62 -2.57
N LEU A 74 -8.48 -10.38 -2.57
CA LEU A 74 -9.27 -9.18 -2.86
C LEU A 74 -9.81 -9.19 -4.29
N ILE A 75 -8.97 -9.59 -5.25
CA ILE A 75 -9.35 -9.71 -6.68
C ILE A 75 -10.45 -10.75 -6.85
N GLU A 76 -10.30 -11.92 -6.23
CA GLU A 76 -11.30 -13.00 -6.27
C GLU A 76 -12.65 -12.59 -5.67
N SER A 77 -12.66 -11.72 -4.65
CA SER A 77 -13.88 -11.15 -4.07
C SER A 77 -14.49 -10.03 -4.91
N GLY A 78 -13.86 -9.60 -6.00
CA GLY A 78 -14.31 -8.45 -6.79
C GLY A 78 -14.22 -7.11 -6.04
N ALA A 79 -13.39 -7.03 -5.00
CA ALA A 79 -13.22 -5.80 -4.23
C ALA A 79 -12.50 -4.74 -5.07
N THR A 80 -12.84 -3.47 -4.84
CA THR A 80 -12.16 -2.32 -5.45
C THR A 80 -11.32 -1.61 -4.40
N GLY A 81 -10.10 -1.18 -4.72
CA GLY A 81 -9.29 -0.52 -3.73
C GLY A 81 -7.95 0.03 -4.22
N ILE A 82 -7.21 0.59 -3.27
CA ILE A 82 -5.86 1.14 -3.45
C ILE A 82 -4.98 0.57 -2.33
N ILE A 83 -3.76 0.18 -2.70
CA ILE A 83 -2.74 -0.29 -1.75
C ILE A 83 -1.47 0.52 -1.98
N ALA A 84 -1.00 1.21 -0.95
CA ALA A 84 0.31 1.82 -0.93
C ALA A 84 1.35 0.82 -0.37
N THR A 85 2.51 0.72 -1.02
CA THR A 85 3.60 -0.12 -0.53
C THR A 85 4.97 0.33 -1.04
N HIS A 86 6.01 0.09 -0.23
CA HIS A 86 7.42 0.14 -0.60
C HIS A 86 7.95 -1.21 -1.11
N ASP A 87 7.15 -2.28 -1.05
CA ASP A 87 7.55 -3.60 -1.53
C ASP A 87 7.34 -3.74 -3.04
N LEU A 88 8.41 -3.52 -3.81
CA LEU A 88 8.40 -3.65 -5.27
C LEU A 88 8.05 -5.07 -5.75
N SER A 89 8.17 -6.09 -4.89
CA SER A 89 7.78 -7.46 -5.27
C SER A 89 6.27 -7.59 -5.43
N LEU A 90 5.48 -6.80 -4.70
CA LEU A 90 4.02 -6.77 -4.80
C LEU A 90 3.55 -6.19 -6.13
N CYS A 91 4.30 -5.23 -6.70
CA CYS A 91 3.98 -4.63 -7.99
C CYS A 91 3.99 -5.65 -9.15
N LYS A 92 4.63 -6.81 -8.98
CA LYS A 92 4.62 -7.87 -10.01
C LYS A 92 3.23 -8.46 -10.25
N ILE A 93 2.27 -8.26 -9.34
CA ILE A 93 0.91 -8.79 -9.48
C ILE A 93 0.20 -8.23 -10.74
N GLU A 94 0.51 -7.01 -11.17
CA GLU A 94 0.00 -6.42 -12.42
C GLU A 94 0.31 -7.30 -13.65
N THR A 95 1.38 -8.10 -13.64
CA THR A 95 1.67 -9.00 -14.77
C THR A 95 0.78 -10.25 -14.79
N ASP A 96 0.23 -10.62 -13.64
CA ASP A 96 -0.56 -11.83 -13.46
C ASP A 96 -2.07 -11.56 -13.51
N PHE A 97 -2.49 -10.32 -13.21
CA PHE A 97 -3.89 -9.92 -13.11
C PHE A 97 -4.15 -8.56 -13.78
N GLU A 98 -4.96 -8.54 -14.84
CA GLU A 98 -5.38 -7.31 -15.54
C GLU A 98 -6.16 -6.32 -14.66
N ALA A 99 -6.75 -6.81 -13.56
CA ALA A 99 -7.48 -6.00 -12.59
C ALA A 99 -6.58 -5.12 -11.70
N VAL A 100 -5.25 -5.32 -11.75
CA VAL A 100 -4.28 -4.58 -10.95
C VAL A 100 -3.51 -3.63 -11.85
N GLU A 101 -3.42 -2.36 -11.46
CA GLU A 101 -2.63 -1.36 -12.15
C GLU A 101 -1.64 -0.71 -11.18
N ASN A 102 -0.36 -0.63 -11.58
CA ASN A 102 0.65 0.04 -10.78
C ASN A 102 0.69 1.54 -11.05
N TYR A 103 0.79 2.31 -9.97
CA TYR A 103 1.02 3.74 -10.00
C TYR A 103 2.05 4.13 -8.94
N PHE A 104 2.75 5.24 -9.18
CA PHE A 104 3.76 5.75 -8.25
C PHE A 104 3.80 7.27 -8.21
N PHE A 105 4.38 7.78 -7.13
CA PHE A 105 4.87 9.16 -7.03
C PHE A 105 6.39 9.14 -7.20
N ASP A 106 6.89 10.11 -7.96
CA ASP A 106 8.32 10.23 -8.23
C ASP A 106 8.96 11.30 -7.35
N ALA A 107 10.27 11.18 -7.15
CA ALA A 107 11.06 12.29 -6.65
C ALA A 107 12.34 12.40 -7.44
N GLU A 108 12.66 13.63 -7.83
CA GLU A 108 13.82 13.97 -8.66
C GLU A 108 14.83 14.73 -7.81
N ILE A 109 16.12 14.52 -8.10
CA ILE A 109 17.19 15.30 -7.50
C ILE A 109 17.54 16.41 -8.47
N VAL A 110 17.29 17.65 -8.07
CA VAL A 110 17.61 18.85 -8.86
C VAL A 110 18.46 19.74 -7.97
N GLU A 111 19.69 20.06 -8.42
CA GLU A 111 20.61 20.94 -7.68
C GLU A 111 20.85 20.51 -6.21
N ASP A 112 21.08 19.20 -5.98
CA ASP A 112 21.21 18.60 -4.64
C ASP A 112 20.00 18.79 -3.71
N GLU A 113 18.85 19.18 -4.25
CA GLU A 113 17.57 19.22 -3.57
C GLU A 113 16.64 18.11 -4.05
N LEU A 114 15.87 17.53 -3.12
CA LEU A 114 14.87 16.52 -3.45
C LEU A 114 13.56 17.22 -3.80
N TYR A 115 13.11 17.07 -5.04
CA TYR A 115 11.87 17.64 -5.55
C TYR A 115 10.80 16.57 -5.75
N PHE A 116 9.61 16.82 -5.24
CA PHE A 116 8.43 15.98 -5.43
C PHE A 116 7.42 16.74 -6.30
N ASP A 117 7.06 16.20 -7.46
CA ASP A 117 6.04 16.81 -8.32
C ASP A 117 4.61 16.52 -7.85
N TYR A 118 4.46 15.58 -6.90
CA TYR A 118 3.20 15.07 -6.35
C TYR A 118 2.22 14.58 -7.44
N LYS A 119 2.74 14.14 -8.58
CA LYS A 119 1.93 13.58 -9.67
C LYS A 119 1.89 12.07 -9.57
N LEU A 120 0.70 11.51 -9.70
CA LEU A 120 0.50 10.08 -9.84
C LEU A 120 0.86 9.67 -11.27
N LYS A 121 1.91 8.85 -11.42
CA LYS A 121 2.43 8.37 -12.70
C LYS A 121 2.13 6.86 -12.82
N LYS A 122 1.86 6.36 -14.03
CA LYS A 122 1.62 4.93 -14.27
C LYS A 122 2.94 4.16 -14.26
N GLY A 123 2.94 2.97 -13.64
CA GLY A 123 4.09 2.08 -13.53
C GLY A 123 4.65 1.97 -12.11
N ILE A 124 5.88 1.50 -12.01
CA ILE A 124 6.58 1.22 -10.75
C ILE A 124 7.70 2.25 -10.55
N CYS A 125 7.82 2.81 -9.35
CA CYS A 125 8.90 3.74 -9.01
C CYS A 125 10.28 3.07 -9.19
N GLN A 126 11.16 3.72 -9.95
CA GLN A 126 12.53 3.23 -10.20
C GLN A 126 13.57 3.87 -9.28
N ASN A 127 13.25 5.04 -8.69
CA ASN A 127 14.20 5.86 -7.97
C ASN A 127 14.15 5.60 -6.46
N MET A 128 15.22 5.02 -5.91
CA MET A 128 15.36 4.83 -4.45
C MET A 128 16.01 6.05 -3.80
N ASN A 129 15.18 7.04 -3.43
CA ASN A 129 15.64 8.35 -2.95
C ASN A 129 16.04 8.39 -1.46
N ALA A 130 15.73 7.34 -0.69
CA ALA A 130 16.07 7.28 0.74
C ALA A 130 17.57 7.40 0.99
N SER A 131 18.40 6.73 0.20
CA SER A 131 19.86 6.79 0.31
C SER A 131 20.42 8.19 0.08
N PHE A 132 19.81 8.96 -0.83
CA PHE A 132 20.18 10.36 -1.06
C PHE A 132 19.86 11.22 0.16
N LEU A 133 18.65 11.08 0.73
CA LEU A 133 18.26 11.80 1.95
C LEU A 133 19.16 11.47 3.14
N LEU A 134 19.49 10.20 3.33
CA LEU A 134 20.37 9.77 4.42
C LEU A 134 21.77 10.40 4.30
N LYS A 135 22.31 10.49 3.08
CA LYS A 135 23.60 11.17 2.82
C LYS A 135 23.50 12.66 3.03
N LYS A 136 22.47 13.32 2.47
CA LYS A 136 22.24 14.75 2.61
C LYS A 136 22.09 15.20 4.06
N LEU A 137 21.41 14.39 4.89
CA LEU A 137 21.23 14.63 6.31
C LEU A 137 22.45 14.21 7.16
N ASN A 138 23.56 13.80 6.55
CA ASN A 138 24.77 13.29 7.22
C ASN A 138 24.49 12.12 8.19
N ILE A 139 23.46 11.32 7.91
CA ILE A 139 23.14 10.11 8.70
C ILE A 139 24.06 8.96 8.27
N ILE A 140 24.39 8.88 6.98
CA ILE A 140 25.36 7.93 6.41
C ILE A 140 26.38 8.68 5.55
N LYS A 141 27.58 8.11 5.40
CA LYS A 141 28.65 8.63 4.54
C LYS A 141 28.50 8.16 3.09
#